data_AF-A0AAD7IPT1-F1
#
_entry.id   AF-A0AAD7IPT1-F1
#
_cell.length_a   1.000
_cell.length_b   1.000
_cell.length_c   1.000
_cell.angle_alpha   90.00
_cell.angle_beta   90.00
_cell.angle_gamma   90.00
#
_symmetry.space_group_name_H-M   'P 1'
#
loop_
_entity.id
_entity.type
_entity.pdbx_description
1 polymer ?
#
loop_
_entity_poly.entity_id
_entity_poly.type
_entity_poly.pdbx_seq_one_letter_code
_entity_poly.pdbx_strand_id
1 'polypeptide(L)'
;MVYIYGVPQIPLEVFLISLLPTVDNGISAKVKAELMKQKRFPRKTNASETDRNDPLTKVKAAFDAIADVASTIFDDSVRMELVIPPCHPDEYSPHAELREVSHISDPERPWFGRVVPWMCDSDGDNPKYNHKDLIWNCYHVLREDPRRRFTLGVTIDAEEMRLWFFSRTHNVVSEPHNFATDPVLLIDLLCVMAFATPQQLGYDPTMSYFVDDFKTVQFKLSLNDVVYVTKKLLSDNRTDVICGRATRVWEAYREDDPNRTSVVIKDLWTSIDVMQEGAQLLDLHERLHALEDPGTPRPPGDYFLSVVAHGFVQLDGVDDHTIDVMMRGHIFPGDAANHAARKHYRIVFKEVGVAINKIQSISDVMRALADATRALALLHRLGLLHRDVSAGNILFVDGGGKLTDLEYLQSFKGTAGQTPSDPDIVEHQNIPLWKWPQIATCGWGTPCGPGVKIPVLRGPPSHSCDSTPFTISNRFSG
;
A
#
# COMPACT_ATOMS: atom_id res chain seq x y z
N MET A 1 -18.44 4.35 -21.60
CA MET A 1 -17.93 4.37 -20.22
C MET A 1 -17.43 5.77 -19.95
N VAL A 2 -17.90 6.41 -18.88
CA VAL A 2 -17.51 7.78 -18.53
C VAL A 2 -16.36 7.72 -17.53
N TYR A 3 -15.40 8.63 -17.65
CA TYR A 3 -14.27 8.76 -16.73
C TYR A 3 -14.18 10.21 -16.25
N ILE A 4 -13.98 10.40 -14.95
CA ILE A 4 -13.75 11.69 -14.31
C ILE A 4 -12.31 11.66 -13.77
N TYR A 5 -11.41 12.45 -14.34
CA TYR A 5 -9.97 12.41 -14.02
C TYR A 5 -9.32 11.01 -14.11
N GLY A 6 -9.79 10.16 -15.03
CA GLY A 6 -9.33 8.78 -15.16
C GLY A 6 -9.97 7.80 -14.16
N VAL A 7 -10.81 8.28 -13.24
CA VAL A 7 -11.63 7.45 -12.37
C VAL A 7 -12.91 7.04 -13.12
N PRO A 8 -13.19 5.73 -13.32
CA PRO A 8 -14.40 5.27 -14.00
C PRO A 8 -15.67 5.56 -13.21
N GLN A 9 -16.69 6.04 -13.92
CA GLN A 9 -18.03 6.26 -13.38
C GLN A 9 -18.86 4.96 -13.43
N ILE A 10 -19.56 4.65 -12.34
CA ILE A 10 -20.46 3.50 -12.21
C ILE A 10 -21.88 3.96 -11.82
N PRO A 11 -22.94 3.17 -12.10
CA PRO A 11 -24.29 3.52 -11.70
C PRO A 11 -24.41 3.64 -10.18
N LEU A 12 -25.19 4.63 -9.73
CA LEU A 12 -25.32 4.97 -8.31
C LEU A 12 -25.82 3.76 -7.48
N GLU A 13 -26.84 3.05 -7.97
CA GLU A 13 -27.38 1.86 -7.30
C GLU A 13 -26.31 0.78 -7.02
N VAL A 14 -25.38 0.58 -7.96
CA VAL A 14 -24.29 -0.38 -7.81
C VAL A 14 -23.28 0.11 -6.76
N PHE A 15 -22.95 1.41 -6.75
CA PHE A 15 -22.11 2.00 -5.70
C PHE A 15 -22.70 1.75 -4.31
N LEU A 16 -24.00 1.99 -4.12
CA LEU A 16 -24.67 1.83 -2.83
C LEU A 16 -24.70 0.37 -2.35
N ILE A 17 -25.00 -0.56 -3.25
CA ILE A 17 -25.09 -2.00 -2.92
C ILE A 17 -23.71 -2.59 -2.62
N SER A 18 -22.68 -2.20 -3.38
CA SER A 18 -21.38 -2.88 -3.37
C SER A 18 -20.33 -2.21 -2.48
N LEU A 19 -20.39 -0.88 -2.28
CA LEU A 19 -19.31 -0.11 -1.66
C LEU A 19 -19.74 0.64 -0.40
N LEU A 20 -20.98 1.13 -0.32
CA LEU A 20 -21.44 1.85 0.88
C LEU A 20 -21.74 0.86 2.02
N PRO A 21 -21.20 1.05 3.24
CA PRO A 21 -21.55 0.24 4.41
C PRO A 21 -23.06 0.14 4.66
N THR A 22 -23.55 -1.05 5.00
CA THR A 22 -24.89 -1.20 5.54
C THR A 22 -24.85 -0.91 7.05
N VAL A 23 -25.50 0.18 7.45
CA VAL A 23 -25.86 0.43 8.87
C VAL A 23 -26.89 -0.62 9.29
N ASP A 24 -27.02 -0.88 10.60
CA ASP A 24 -28.15 -1.65 11.13
C ASP A 24 -29.47 -1.16 10.51
N ASN A 25 -30.18 -2.09 9.87
CA ASN A 25 -31.46 -1.83 9.23
C ASN A 25 -32.46 -1.19 10.21
N GLY A 26 -32.36 -1.48 11.51
CA GLY A 26 -33.18 -0.83 12.55
C GLY A 26 -32.94 0.68 12.67
N ILE A 27 -31.72 1.16 12.44
CA ILE A 27 -31.38 2.60 12.49
C ILE A 27 -31.84 3.29 11.19
N SER A 28 -31.43 2.80 10.02
CA SER A 28 -31.85 3.39 8.73
C SER A 28 -33.37 3.34 8.57
N ALA A 29 -34.05 2.26 9.02
CA ALA A 29 -35.52 2.20 8.99
C ALA A 29 -36.19 3.17 9.99
N LYS A 30 -35.61 3.42 11.17
CA LYS A 30 -36.13 4.46 12.10
C LYS A 30 -35.98 5.86 11.52
N VAL A 31 -34.80 6.18 10.99
CA VAL A 31 -34.51 7.45 10.31
C VAL A 31 -35.47 7.65 9.14
N LYS A 32 -35.58 6.66 8.24
CA LYS A 32 -36.53 6.67 7.11
C LYS A 32 -37.97 6.77 7.57
N ALA A 33 -38.36 6.11 8.66
CA ALA A 33 -39.71 6.23 9.21
C ALA A 33 -39.98 7.64 9.77
N GLU A 34 -39.01 8.30 10.40
CA GLU A 34 -39.17 9.66 10.93
C GLU A 34 -39.20 10.71 9.82
N LEU A 35 -38.33 10.60 8.81
CA LEU A 35 -38.43 11.38 7.57
C LEU A 35 -39.77 11.15 6.85
N MET A 36 -40.29 9.92 6.88
CA MET A 36 -41.61 9.58 6.33
C MET A 36 -42.78 9.99 7.25
N LYS A 37 -42.54 10.40 8.50
CA LYS A 37 -43.54 11.08 9.36
C LYS A 37 -43.53 12.59 9.13
N GLN A 38 -42.37 13.17 8.80
CA GLN A 38 -42.18 14.54 8.30
C GLN A 38 -42.83 14.74 6.90
N LYS A 39 -44.10 14.34 6.70
CA LYS A 39 -44.85 14.32 5.42
C LYS A 39 -45.23 15.71 4.88
N ARG A 40 -44.30 16.66 4.92
CA ARG A 40 -44.40 17.98 4.29
C ARG A 40 -43.07 18.44 3.66
N PHE A 41 -42.41 17.56 2.91
CA PHE A 41 -41.94 18.01 1.60
C PHE A 41 -43.21 18.38 0.79
N PRO A 42 -43.43 19.66 0.43
CA PRO A 42 -44.76 20.14 0.05
C PRO A 42 -45.18 19.63 -1.33
N ARG A 43 -45.92 18.52 -1.36
CA ARG A 43 -46.70 18.12 -2.55
C ARG A 43 -47.84 19.11 -2.78
N LYS A 44 -47.63 20.00 -3.75
CA LYS A 44 -48.60 20.91 -4.41
C LYS A 44 -49.98 21.05 -3.73
N THR A 45 -50.13 22.06 -2.88
CA THR A 45 -51.45 22.66 -2.56
C THR A 45 -51.35 24.17 -2.44
N ASN A 46 -51.84 24.86 -3.47
CA ASN A 46 -52.39 26.22 -3.53
C ASN A 46 -51.94 27.21 -2.42
N ALA A 47 -50.71 27.71 -2.52
CA ALA A 47 -50.28 28.96 -1.89
C ALA A 47 -49.30 29.67 -2.84
N SER A 48 -49.24 30.99 -2.75
CA SER A 48 -48.59 31.92 -3.69
C SER A 48 -47.20 31.50 -4.21
N GLU A 49 -47.01 31.65 -5.52
CA GLU A 49 -45.93 31.03 -6.32
C GLU A 49 -44.52 31.62 -6.14
N THR A 50 -44.30 32.61 -5.29
CA THR A 50 -43.04 33.39 -5.24
C THR A 50 -41.99 32.91 -4.22
N ASP A 51 -42.37 32.28 -3.10
CA ASP A 51 -41.41 31.89 -2.04
C ASP A 51 -41.13 30.37 -1.94
N ARG A 52 -42.03 29.50 -2.42
CA ARG A 52 -41.99 28.06 -2.08
C ARG A 52 -41.20 27.18 -3.04
N ASN A 53 -40.64 27.75 -4.11
CA ASN A 53 -39.79 27.03 -5.05
C ASN A 53 -38.30 27.15 -4.78
N ASP A 54 -37.89 28.05 -3.89
CA ASP A 54 -36.52 28.19 -3.40
C ASP A 54 -35.94 26.83 -2.97
N PRO A 55 -34.87 26.33 -3.64
CA PRO A 55 -34.20 25.10 -3.25
C PRO A 55 -33.62 25.17 -1.83
N LEU A 56 -33.15 26.35 -1.41
CA LEU A 56 -32.52 26.56 -0.11
C LEU A 56 -33.51 26.27 1.04
N THR A 57 -34.76 26.67 0.90
CA THR A 57 -35.84 26.36 1.86
C THR A 57 -36.13 24.85 1.95
N LYS A 58 -36.02 24.09 0.85
CA LYS A 58 -36.21 22.63 0.85
C LYS A 58 -35.02 21.90 1.46
N VAL A 59 -33.81 22.32 1.10
CA VAL A 59 -32.54 21.80 1.64
C VAL A 59 -32.45 22.10 3.14
N LYS A 60 -32.79 23.31 3.58
CA LYS A 60 -32.85 23.66 4.99
C LYS A 60 -33.87 22.81 5.74
N ALA A 61 -35.08 22.62 5.22
CA ALA A 61 -36.08 21.74 5.86
C ALA A 61 -35.61 20.28 5.94
N ALA A 62 -34.81 19.81 4.98
CA ALA A 62 -34.17 18.49 5.06
C ALA A 62 -33.11 18.45 6.17
N PHE A 63 -32.22 19.45 6.28
CA PHE A 63 -31.22 19.53 7.35
C PHE A 63 -31.81 19.72 8.74
N ASP A 64 -32.84 20.54 8.89
CA ASP A 64 -33.58 20.72 10.15
C ASP A 64 -34.22 19.37 10.57
N ALA A 65 -34.85 18.63 9.64
CA ALA A 65 -35.38 17.30 9.91
C ALA A 65 -34.29 16.26 10.22
N ILE A 66 -33.09 16.35 9.61
CA ILE A 66 -31.93 15.54 9.97
C ILE A 66 -31.48 15.86 11.39
N ALA A 67 -31.40 17.13 11.77
CA ALA A 67 -30.99 17.57 13.11
C ALA A 67 -31.97 17.11 14.20
N ASP A 68 -33.28 17.19 13.94
CA ASP A 68 -34.33 16.67 14.84
C ASP A 68 -34.17 15.16 15.05
N VAL A 69 -34.06 14.39 13.96
CA VAL A 69 -33.84 12.93 13.99
C VAL A 69 -32.51 12.57 14.64
N ALA A 70 -31.47 13.36 14.39
CA ALA A 70 -30.17 13.20 15.00
C ALA A 70 -30.26 13.34 16.52
N SER A 71 -30.89 14.40 17.02
CA SER A 71 -31.08 14.64 18.46
C SER A 71 -31.92 13.59 19.19
N THR A 72 -32.66 12.74 18.46
CA THR A 72 -33.47 11.64 19.02
C THR A 72 -32.85 10.25 18.88
N ILE A 73 -31.77 10.10 18.10
CA ILE A 73 -31.10 8.80 17.87
C ILE A 73 -29.64 8.81 18.33
N PHE A 74 -28.93 9.93 18.22
CA PHE A 74 -27.58 10.10 18.76
C PHE A 74 -27.62 10.63 20.19
N ASP A 75 -26.84 10.00 21.07
CA ASP A 75 -26.37 10.59 22.32
C ASP A 75 -25.11 11.43 22.04
N ASP A 76 -24.77 12.38 22.91
CA ASP A 76 -23.62 13.30 22.79
C ASP A 76 -22.25 12.57 22.72
N SER A 77 -22.26 11.24 22.90
CA SER A 77 -21.14 10.33 22.69
C SER A 77 -20.74 10.14 21.21
N VAL A 78 -21.64 10.38 20.24
CA VAL A 78 -21.35 10.19 18.81
C VAL A 78 -20.84 11.49 18.18
N ARG A 79 -19.51 11.61 18.06
CA ARG A 79 -18.86 12.76 17.42
C ARG A 79 -18.58 12.52 15.94
N MET A 80 -19.40 13.11 15.06
CA MET A 80 -18.98 13.39 13.69
C MET A 80 -18.13 14.66 13.67
N GLU A 81 -16.82 14.52 13.44
CA GLU A 81 -15.97 15.66 13.13
C GLU A 81 -15.95 15.91 11.63
N LEU A 82 -16.54 17.03 11.19
CA LEU A 82 -16.42 17.52 9.82
C LEU A 82 -15.02 18.10 9.62
N VAL A 83 -14.06 17.25 9.26
CA VAL A 83 -12.66 17.67 9.14
C VAL A 83 -12.39 18.31 7.78
N ILE A 84 -12.52 19.64 7.69
CA ILE A 84 -12.18 20.43 6.49
C ILE A 84 -10.69 20.23 6.15
N PRO A 85 -10.33 19.90 4.90
CA PRO A 85 -8.94 19.81 4.44
C PRO A 85 -8.17 21.11 4.66
N PRO A 86 -6.96 21.12 5.27
CA PRO A 86 -6.13 22.33 5.39
C PRO A 86 -5.63 22.96 4.08
N CYS A 87 -5.67 22.30 2.92
CA CYS A 87 -5.10 22.87 1.70
C CYS A 87 -5.70 22.35 0.39
N HIS A 88 -5.63 23.21 -0.63
CA HIS A 88 -5.94 22.92 -2.04
C HIS A 88 -4.67 22.38 -2.76
N PRO A 89 -4.78 21.46 -3.75
CA PRO A 89 -3.62 20.91 -4.45
C PRO A 89 -2.70 21.99 -5.07
N ASP A 90 -3.25 23.10 -5.56
CA ASP A 90 -2.44 24.20 -6.13
C ASP A 90 -1.62 25.00 -5.08
N GLU A 91 -1.91 24.87 -3.77
CA GLU A 91 -1.07 25.43 -2.70
C GLU A 91 0.21 24.61 -2.48
N TYR A 92 0.21 23.34 -2.92
CA TYR A 92 1.40 22.48 -2.98
C TYR A 92 2.02 22.52 -4.37
N SER A 93 2.87 23.51 -4.60
CA SER A 93 3.66 23.57 -5.85
C SER A 93 4.53 22.30 -6.00
N PRO A 94 4.58 21.65 -7.18
CA PRO A 94 5.52 20.55 -7.44
C PRO A 94 7.00 21.01 -7.44
N HIS A 95 7.23 22.32 -7.32
CA HIS A 95 8.55 22.94 -7.13
C HIS A 95 8.74 23.57 -5.74
N ALA A 96 7.72 23.56 -4.88
CA ALA A 96 8.01 23.59 -3.46
C ALA A 96 8.71 22.25 -3.18
N GLU A 97 9.94 22.30 -2.67
CA GLU A 97 10.53 21.15 -1.98
C GLU A 97 9.45 20.60 -1.05
N LEU A 98 9.16 19.30 -1.14
CA LEU A 98 8.19 18.61 -0.29
C LEU A 98 8.55 18.92 1.17
N ARG A 99 7.96 19.99 1.73
CA ARG A 99 8.20 20.46 3.10
C ARG A 99 8.00 19.25 3.97
N GLU A 100 9.11 18.76 4.54
CA GLU A 100 9.31 17.37 4.95
C GLU A 100 7.97 16.70 5.27
N VAL A 101 7.46 15.87 4.33
CA VAL A 101 6.24 15.10 4.55
C VAL A 101 6.37 14.53 5.94
N SER A 102 5.49 14.94 6.86
CA SER A 102 5.79 14.76 8.29
C SER A 102 6.06 13.26 8.54
N HIS A 103 7.06 12.90 9.35
CA HIS A 103 7.76 11.59 9.27
C HIS A 103 7.00 10.32 9.79
N ILE A 104 5.83 9.98 9.24
CA ILE A 104 4.81 8.96 9.66
C ILE A 104 4.35 8.94 11.14
N SER A 105 5.08 9.61 12.02
CA SER A 105 5.03 9.52 13.49
C SER A 105 4.58 10.82 14.17
N ASP A 106 4.45 11.91 13.42
CA ASP A 106 3.81 13.14 13.88
C ASP A 106 2.31 12.91 14.20
N PRO A 107 1.82 13.24 15.40
CA PRO A 107 0.41 13.12 15.78
C PRO A 107 -0.47 14.28 15.29
N GLU A 108 0.09 15.45 14.93
CA GLU A 108 -0.66 16.63 14.49
C GLU A 108 -0.83 16.68 12.95
N ARG A 109 -0.57 15.56 12.27
CA ARG A 109 -0.83 15.38 10.84
C ARG A 109 -2.25 15.79 10.49
N PRO A 110 -2.46 16.50 9.38
CA PRO A 110 -3.80 16.77 8.94
C PRO A 110 -4.54 15.48 8.55
N TRP A 111 -3.93 14.56 7.80
CA TRP A 111 -4.66 13.45 7.16
C TRP A 111 -4.83 12.19 8.00
N PHE A 112 -4.18 12.13 9.17
CA PHE A 112 -4.25 10.98 10.07
C PHE A 112 -5.57 10.96 10.84
N GLY A 113 -6.20 9.78 10.98
CA GLY A 113 -7.45 9.65 11.73
C GLY A 113 -8.71 10.25 11.09
N ARG A 114 -8.63 10.90 9.92
CA ARG A 114 -9.83 11.42 9.22
C ARG A 114 -10.73 10.30 8.70
N VAL A 115 -12.05 10.53 8.76
CA VAL A 115 -13.08 9.52 8.48
C VAL A 115 -13.45 9.41 6.99
N VAL A 116 -13.91 10.50 6.36
CA VAL A 116 -14.27 10.57 4.93
C VAL A 116 -13.96 11.97 4.42
N PRO A 117 -13.10 12.15 3.40
CA PRO A 117 -12.94 13.43 2.71
C PRO A 117 -14.24 13.89 2.04
N TRP A 118 -14.63 15.13 2.31
CA TRP A 118 -15.85 15.75 1.78
C TRP A 118 -15.50 17.11 1.19
N MET A 119 -15.82 17.32 -0.09
CA MET A 119 -15.55 18.58 -0.79
C MET A 119 -16.87 19.16 -1.32
N CYS A 120 -17.08 20.46 -1.12
CA CYS A 120 -18.26 21.18 -1.59
C CYS A 120 -17.81 22.42 -2.38
N ASP A 121 -18.38 22.62 -3.57
CA ASP A 121 -18.25 23.84 -4.35
C ASP A 121 -19.63 24.48 -4.52
N SER A 122 -19.75 25.77 -4.17
CA SER A 122 -20.99 26.54 -4.26
C SER A 122 -21.28 27.06 -5.66
N ASP A 123 -20.25 27.26 -6.48
CA ASP A 123 -20.34 28.19 -7.61
C ASP A 123 -20.65 27.48 -8.93
N GLY A 124 -20.47 26.16 -9.01
CA GLY A 124 -20.88 25.30 -10.14
C GLY A 124 -20.15 25.54 -11.48
N ASP A 125 -19.48 26.68 -11.63
CA ASP A 125 -18.73 27.08 -12.80
C ASP A 125 -17.48 26.20 -13.06
N ASN A 126 -16.99 25.47 -12.05
CA ASN A 126 -15.80 24.63 -12.23
C ASN A 126 -15.69 23.40 -11.30
N PRO A 127 -16.57 22.38 -11.42
CA PRO A 127 -16.50 21.09 -10.69
C PRO A 127 -15.18 20.31 -10.88
N LYS A 128 -14.28 20.81 -11.73
CA LYS A 128 -12.94 20.30 -11.97
C LYS A 128 -11.98 20.49 -10.80
N TYR A 129 -12.17 21.51 -9.96
CA TYR A 129 -11.35 21.69 -8.75
C TYR A 129 -11.82 20.72 -7.66
N ASN A 130 -13.10 20.76 -7.30
CA ASN A 130 -13.74 19.89 -6.31
C ASN A 130 -13.35 18.40 -6.45
N HIS A 131 -13.35 17.86 -7.68
CA HIS A 131 -12.94 16.49 -7.96
C HIS A 131 -11.43 16.22 -7.76
N LYS A 132 -10.55 17.13 -8.19
CA LYS A 132 -9.09 16.99 -7.99
C LYS A 132 -8.74 17.01 -6.51
N ASP A 133 -9.36 17.94 -5.78
CA ASP A 133 -9.16 18.13 -4.35
C ASP A 133 -9.58 16.87 -3.59
N LEU A 134 -10.72 16.28 -3.95
CA LEU A 134 -11.14 15.01 -3.36
C LEU A 134 -10.14 13.87 -3.66
N ILE A 135 -9.70 13.73 -4.90
CA ILE A 135 -8.72 12.69 -5.29
C ILE A 135 -7.40 12.87 -4.50
N TRP A 136 -6.92 14.12 -4.38
CA TRP A 136 -5.72 14.47 -3.61
C TRP A 136 -5.87 14.13 -2.13
N ASN A 137 -7.00 14.49 -1.53
CA ASN A 137 -7.30 14.18 -0.13
C ASN A 137 -7.43 12.67 0.13
N CYS A 138 -8.11 11.93 -0.75
CA CYS A 138 -8.25 10.48 -0.63
C CYS A 138 -6.91 9.74 -0.80
N TYR A 139 -6.05 10.20 -1.73
CA TYR A 139 -4.67 9.75 -1.85
C TYR A 139 -3.91 9.92 -0.53
N HIS A 140 -3.98 11.12 0.06
CA HIS A 140 -3.30 11.40 1.31
C HIS A 140 -3.86 10.62 2.52
N VAL A 141 -5.17 10.44 2.65
CA VAL A 141 -5.76 9.58 3.70
C VAL A 141 -5.22 8.15 3.60
N LEU A 142 -5.11 7.60 2.38
CA LEU A 142 -4.51 6.28 2.15
C LEU A 142 -2.99 6.26 2.37
N ARG A 143 -2.27 7.35 2.14
CA ARG A 143 -0.81 7.43 2.28
C ARG A 143 -0.36 7.68 3.72
N GLU A 144 -1.04 8.54 4.45
CA GLU A 144 -0.60 9.00 5.78
C GLU A 144 -1.09 8.13 6.94
N ASP A 145 -2.22 7.42 6.80
CA ASP A 145 -2.73 6.53 7.84
C ASP A 145 -2.57 5.04 7.43
N PRO A 146 -1.57 4.31 7.99
CA PRO A 146 -1.33 2.90 7.66
C PRO A 146 -2.53 1.98 7.86
N ARG A 147 -3.46 2.35 8.74
CA ARG A 147 -4.67 1.55 9.04
C ARG A 147 -5.68 1.59 7.90
N ARG A 148 -5.49 2.44 6.87
CA ARG A 148 -6.46 2.65 5.79
C ARG A 148 -6.30 1.64 4.65
N ARG A 149 -7.27 0.72 4.62
CA ARG A 149 -7.48 -0.28 3.56
C ARG A 149 -8.11 0.34 2.31
N PHE A 150 -9.16 1.13 2.54
CA PHE A 150 -9.85 1.96 1.55
C PHE A 150 -10.32 3.27 2.20
N THR A 151 -10.74 4.24 1.37
CA THR A 151 -11.49 5.42 1.81
C THR A 151 -12.67 5.69 0.90
N LEU A 152 -13.78 6.14 1.49
CA LEU A 152 -14.86 6.78 0.76
C LEU A 152 -14.54 8.27 0.58
N GLY A 153 -15.24 8.94 -0.32
CA GLY A 153 -15.18 10.39 -0.51
C GLY A 153 -16.48 10.93 -1.09
N VAL A 154 -16.71 12.24 -0.94
CA VAL A 154 -17.93 12.91 -1.42
C VAL A 154 -17.55 14.21 -2.12
N THR A 155 -18.09 14.45 -3.32
CA THR A 155 -18.16 15.79 -3.90
C THR A 155 -19.60 16.26 -3.97
N ILE A 156 -19.81 17.54 -3.69
CA ILE A 156 -21.07 18.25 -3.95
C ILE A 156 -20.75 19.48 -4.80
N ASP A 157 -21.36 19.55 -5.98
CA ASP A 157 -21.31 20.68 -6.91
C ASP A 157 -22.72 21.24 -7.06
N ALA A 158 -23.00 22.40 -6.46
CA ALA A 158 -24.34 22.97 -6.34
C ALA A 158 -25.39 21.99 -5.75
N GLU A 159 -26.26 21.39 -6.57
CA GLU A 159 -27.25 20.38 -6.15
C GLU A 159 -26.84 18.93 -6.47
N GLU A 160 -25.76 18.70 -7.23
CA GLU A 160 -25.29 17.37 -7.61
C GLU A 160 -24.27 16.82 -6.60
N MET A 161 -24.57 15.67 -6.01
CA MET A 161 -23.67 14.92 -5.14
C MET A 161 -23.11 13.69 -5.88
N ARG A 162 -21.83 13.38 -5.67
CA ARG A 162 -21.20 12.13 -6.14
C ARG A 162 -20.47 11.43 -5.00
N LEU A 163 -20.57 10.11 -4.99
CA LEU A 163 -19.87 9.25 -4.05
C LEU A 163 -18.63 8.66 -4.73
N TRP A 164 -17.53 8.59 -3.98
CA TRP A 164 -16.24 8.14 -4.46
C TRP A 164 -15.72 7.02 -3.55
N PHE A 165 -15.02 6.07 -4.15
CA PHE A 165 -14.36 4.98 -3.44
C PHE A 165 -12.94 4.84 -3.98
N PHE A 166 -11.96 4.78 -3.08
CA PHE A 166 -10.56 4.60 -3.39
C PHE A 166 -9.97 3.45 -2.58
N SER A 167 -9.30 2.53 -3.26
CA SER A 167 -8.67 1.35 -2.67
C SER A 167 -7.32 1.06 -3.34
N ARG A 168 -6.62 0.01 -2.89
CA ARG A 168 -5.31 -0.38 -3.46
C ARG A 168 -5.38 -1.05 -4.83
N THR A 169 -6.59 -1.23 -5.39
CA THR A 169 -6.79 -1.87 -6.72
C THR A 169 -7.80 -1.12 -7.58
N HIS A 170 -8.89 -0.62 -7.00
CA HIS A 170 -9.99 0.03 -7.71
C HIS A 170 -10.26 1.41 -7.15
N ASN A 171 -10.47 2.38 -8.04
CA ASN A 171 -11.03 3.68 -7.74
C ASN A 171 -12.26 3.87 -8.61
N VAL A 172 -13.39 4.30 -8.04
CA VAL A 172 -14.64 4.54 -8.79
C VAL A 172 -15.38 5.76 -8.26
N VAL A 173 -16.21 6.35 -9.12
CA VAL A 173 -17.13 7.45 -8.80
C VAL A 173 -18.55 7.07 -9.20
N SER A 174 -19.56 7.50 -8.44
CA SER A 174 -20.97 7.29 -8.79
C SER A 174 -21.41 8.22 -9.92
N GLU A 175 -22.50 7.82 -10.58
CA GLU A 175 -23.41 8.77 -11.24
C GLU A 175 -23.84 9.88 -10.27
N PRO A 176 -24.14 11.09 -10.79
CA PRO A 176 -24.54 12.22 -9.97
C PRO A 176 -25.93 11.99 -9.38
N HIS A 177 -26.12 12.44 -8.14
CA HIS A 177 -27.38 12.37 -7.40
C HIS A 177 -27.82 13.78 -7.00
N ASN A 178 -29.01 14.22 -7.42
CA ASN A 178 -29.51 15.53 -6.99
C ASN A 178 -30.11 15.42 -5.57
N PHE A 179 -29.36 15.85 -4.55
CA PHE A 179 -29.76 15.72 -3.14
C PHE A 179 -30.87 16.72 -2.74
N ALA A 180 -31.06 17.80 -3.51
CA ALA A 180 -32.13 18.78 -3.27
C ALA A 180 -33.53 18.25 -3.65
N THR A 181 -33.59 17.32 -4.62
CA THR A 181 -34.82 16.64 -5.06
C THR A 181 -35.05 15.31 -4.36
N ASP A 182 -34.00 14.57 -4.02
CA ASP A 182 -34.04 13.37 -3.19
C ASP A 182 -32.97 13.39 -2.08
N PRO A 183 -33.29 13.90 -0.89
CA PRO A 183 -32.31 13.98 0.20
C PRO A 183 -32.02 12.63 0.86
N VAL A 184 -32.75 11.55 0.56
CA VAL A 184 -32.66 10.28 1.32
C VAL A 184 -31.25 9.70 1.31
N LEU A 185 -30.56 9.77 0.17
CA LEU A 185 -29.17 9.28 0.06
C LEU A 185 -28.19 10.06 0.95
N LEU A 186 -28.30 11.39 0.99
CA LEU A 186 -27.46 12.23 1.85
C LEU A 186 -27.63 11.83 3.32
N ILE A 187 -28.84 11.45 3.73
CA ILE A 187 -29.16 11.06 5.10
C ILE A 187 -28.66 9.65 5.42
N ASP A 188 -28.85 8.69 4.52
CA ASP A 188 -28.26 7.35 4.67
C ASP A 188 -26.73 7.44 4.76
N LEU A 189 -26.08 8.32 4.00
CA LEU A 189 -24.64 8.55 4.05
C LEU A 189 -24.17 9.17 5.39
N LEU A 190 -24.89 10.18 5.91
CA LEU A 190 -24.61 10.72 7.25
C LEU A 190 -24.78 9.66 8.34
N CYS A 191 -25.82 8.81 8.24
CA CYS A 191 -26.01 7.68 9.14
C CYS A 191 -24.88 6.66 9.03
N VAL A 192 -24.40 6.37 7.82
CA VAL A 192 -23.22 5.52 7.60
C VAL A 192 -22.00 6.08 8.32
N MET A 193 -21.68 7.36 8.14
CA MET A 193 -20.50 7.95 8.77
C MET A 193 -20.58 8.00 10.30
N ALA A 194 -21.78 8.13 10.86
CA ALA A 194 -21.99 8.22 12.30
C ALA A 194 -22.12 6.86 13.03
N PHE A 195 -22.59 5.81 12.35
CA PHE A 195 -22.87 4.50 12.97
C PHE A 195 -22.03 3.32 12.42
N ALA A 196 -21.36 3.46 11.28
CA ALA A 196 -20.53 2.38 10.76
C ALA A 196 -19.31 2.17 11.67
N THR A 197 -18.94 0.90 11.87
CA THR A 197 -17.72 0.56 12.60
C THR A 197 -16.48 1.09 11.86
N PRO A 198 -15.34 1.31 12.54
CA PRO A 198 -14.09 1.70 11.88
C PRO A 198 -13.72 0.73 10.74
N GLN A 199 -13.92 -0.57 10.94
CA GLN A 199 -13.73 -1.60 9.92
C GLN A 199 -14.60 -1.37 8.66
N GLN A 200 -15.89 -1.07 8.85
CA GLN A 200 -16.81 -0.74 7.76
C GLN A 200 -16.43 0.57 7.06
N LEU A 201 -15.85 1.53 7.78
CA LEU A 201 -15.35 2.80 7.21
C LEU A 201 -14.00 2.65 6.49
N GLY A 202 -13.40 1.45 6.47
CA GLY A 202 -12.16 1.16 5.75
C GLY A 202 -10.89 1.16 6.59
N TYR A 203 -10.99 1.18 7.93
CA TYR A 203 -9.88 0.87 8.81
C TYR A 203 -9.61 -0.64 8.87
N ASP A 204 -8.39 -1.00 9.21
CA ASP A 204 -7.95 -2.35 9.56
C ASP A 204 -8.17 -2.59 11.07
N PRO A 205 -9.00 -3.57 11.48
CA PRO A 205 -9.26 -3.87 12.89
C PRO A 205 -8.04 -4.48 13.60
N THR A 206 -7.06 -5.02 12.87
CA THR A 206 -5.85 -5.65 13.41
C THR A 206 -4.71 -4.65 13.64
N MET A 207 -4.91 -3.37 13.30
CA MET A 207 -3.92 -2.31 13.46
C MET A 207 -4.46 -1.14 14.27
N SER A 208 -3.90 -0.92 15.46
CA SER A 208 -4.19 0.24 16.31
C SER A 208 -2.96 1.16 16.42
N TYR A 209 -3.15 2.35 16.99
CA TYR A 209 -2.06 3.29 17.26
C TYR A 209 -2.14 3.79 18.70
N PHE A 210 -1.02 4.31 19.19
CA PHE A 210 -0.92 5.07 20.42
C PHE A 210 0.10 6.20 20.22
N VAL A 211 0.05 7.20 21.09
CA VAL A 211 1.08 8.24 21.17
C VAL A 211 2.00 7.86 22.32
N ASP A 212 3.31 7.79 22.08
CA ASP A 212 4.30 7.47 23.09
C ASP A 212 4.74 8.69 23.92
N ASP A 213 5.59 8.47 24.91
CA ASP A 213 6.08 9.52 25.82
C ASP A 213 6.86 10.64 25.09
N PHE A 214 7.34 10.38 23.87
CA PHE A 214 8.02 11.35 23.01
C PHE A 214 7.05 12.12 22.11
N LYS A 215 5.74 11.95 22.31
CA LYS A 215 4.66 12.46 21.46
C LYS A 215 4.72 11.92 20.02
N THR A 216 5.23 10.71 19.81
CA THR A 216 5.26 10.09 18.48
C THR A 216 4.18 9.02 18.35
N VAL A 217 3.52 8.98 17.20
CA VAL A 217 2.56 7.95 16.82
C VAL A 217 3.32 6.66 16.55
N GLN A 218 2.99 5.63 17.33
CA GLN A 218 3.45 4.26 17.16
C GLN A 218 2.25 3.35 16.93
N PHE A 219 2.46 2.24 16.23
CA PHE A 219 1.42 1.32 15.85
C PHE A 219 1.57 -0.02 16.57
N LYS A 220 0.42 -0.65 16.88
CA LYS A 220 0.34 -2.05 17.27
C LYS A 220 -0.32 -2.82 16.14
N LEU A 221 0.37 -3.86 15.65
CA LEU A 221 -0.10 -4.72 14.56
C LEU A 221 -0.27 -6.13 15.12
N SER A 222 -1.45 -6.73 14.91
CA SER A 222 -1.68 -8.14 15.18
C SER A 222 -1.38 -8.98 13.94
N LEU A 223 -0.77 -10.14 14.16
CA LEU A 223 -0.56 -11.20 13.18
C LEU A 223 -0.51 -12.55 13.90
N ASN A 224 -1.36 -13.50 13.50
CA ASN A 224 -1.43 -14.85 14.08
C ASN A 224 -1.51 -14.82 15.62
N ASP A 225 -2.42 -14.00 16.17
CA ASP A 225 -2.63 -13.73 17.59
C ASP A 225 -1.44 -13.11 18.36
N VAL A 226 -0.32 -12.80 17.68
CA VAL A 226 0.82 -12.09 18.27
C VAL A 226 0.72 -10.60 17.96
N VAL A 227 0.85 -9.77 18.99
CA VAL A 227 0.90 -8.30 18.86
C VAL A 227 2.34 -7.83 18.76
N TYR A 228 2.62 -7.01 17.76
CA TYR A 228 3.89 -6.34 17.55
C TYR A 228 3.73 -4.83 17.67
N VAL A 229 4.73 -4.16 18.26
CA VAL A 229 4.77 -2.71 18.46
C VAL A 229 5.87 -2.12 17.58
N THR A 230 5.56 -1.09 16.80
CA THR A 230 6.56 -0.41 15.97
C THR A 230 7.58 0.35 16.82
N LYS A 231 8.80 0.46 16.28
CA LYS A 231 9.84 1.40 16.75
C LYS A 231 10.07 2.50 15.73
N LYS A 232 10.18 2.12 14.45
CA LYS A 232 10.66 2.99 13.38
C LYS A 232 10.21 2.50 12.01
N LEU A 233 9.82 3.42 11.12
CA LEU A 233 9.64 3.13 9.70
C LEU A 233 11.02 3.02 9.00
N LEU A 234 11.26 1.90 8.32
CA LEU A 234 12.49 1.62 7.56
C LEU A 234 12.34 1.93 6.06
N SER A 235 11.14 1.74 5.51
CA SER A 235 10.77 2.05 4.13
C SER A 235 9.25 2.11 3.95
N ASP A 236 8.78 3.07 3.15
CA ASP A 236 7.40 3.25 2.65
C ASP A 236 7.36 3.43 1.12
N ASN A 237 8.50 3.17 0.46
CA ASN A 237 8.61 3.10 -1.00
C ASN A 237 7.47 2.24 -1.58
N ARG A 238 6.75 2.77 -2.58
CA ARG A 238 5.51 2.22 -3.19
C ARG A 238 4.19 2.60 -2.46
N THR A 239 4.19 3.57 -1.53
CA THR A 239 2.95 4.20 -1.00
C THR A 239 2.52 5.48 -1.75
N ASP A 240 3.35 6.03 -2.63
CA ASP A 240 3.07 7.26 -3.41
C ASP A 240 2.11 7.06 -4.60
N VAL A 241 1.40 5.93 -4.64
CA VAL A 241 0.34 5.63 -5.61
C VAL A 241 -0.89 5.09 -4.89
N ILE A 242 -2.09 5.48 -5.35
CA ILE A 242 -3.36 5.01 -4.76
C ILE A 242 -3.49 3.49 -4.95
N CYS A 243 -3.46 3.03 -6.20
CA CYS A 243 -3.47 1.61 -6.54
C CYS A 243 -2.04 1.06 -6.58
N GLY A 244 -1.81 -0.07 -5.92
CA GLY A 244 -0.47 -0.67 -5.83
C GLY A 244 -0.32 -1.58 -4.62
N ARG A 245 0.94 -1.89 -4.27
CA ARG A 245 1.27 -2.71 -3.09
C ARG A 245 1.12 -1.95 -1.78
N ALA A 246 1.23 -0.62 -1.79
CA ALA A 246 1.28 0.23 -0.60
C ALA A 246 2.24 -0.30 0.49
N THR A 247 3.40 -0.83 0.07
CA THR A 247 4.32 -1.56 0.95
C THR A 247 4.89 -0.64 2.02
N ARG A 248 4.79 -1.07 3.28
CA ARG A 248 5.44 -0.42 4.43
C ARG A 248 6.30 -1.44 5.16
N VAL A 249 7.45 -0.99 5.63
CA VAL A 249 8.45 -1.81 6.33
C VAL A 249 8.84 -1.09 7.61
N TRP A 250 8.58 -1.69 8.76
CA TRP A 250 8.94 -1.15 10.08
C TRP A 250 9.91 -2.05 10.81
N GLU A 251 10.80 -1.44 11.59
CA GLU A 251 11.40 -2.09 12.74
C GLU A 251 10.36 -2.11 13.87
N ALA A 252 10.19 -3.27 14.49
CA ALA A 252 9.20 -3.53 15.54
C ALA A 252 9.79 -4.47 16.60
N TYR A 253 9.00 -4.79 17.62
CA TYR A 253 9.25 -5.83 18.60
C TYR A 253 7.92 -6.49 18.98
N ARG A 254 7.96 -7.72 19.50
CA ARG A 254 6.76 -8.33 20.09
C ARG A 254 6.39 -7.63 21.39
N GLU A 255 5.11 -7.38 21.63
CA GLU A 255 4.64 -6.73 22.84
C GLU A 255 4.97 -7.53 24.12
N ASP A 256 4.99 -8.87 24.01
CA ASP A 256 5.26 -9.79 25.11
C ASP A 256 6.76 -10.10 25.34
N ASP A 257 7.67 -9.57 24.51
CA ASP A 257 9.12 -9.75 24.72
C ASP A 257 9.68 -8.67 25.67
N PRO A 258 10.10 -9.02 26.90
CA PRO A 258 10.67 -8.06 27.84
C PRO A 258 11.99 -7.44 27.36
N ASN A 259 12.72 -8.10 26.46
CA ASN A 259 13.96 -7.56 25.87
C ASN A 259 13.69 -6.62 24.70
N ARG A 260 12.45 -6.58 24.20
CA ARG A 260 12.03 -5.81 23.02
C ARG A 260 12.94 -6.05 21.81
N THR A 261 13.29 -7.31 21.56
CA THR A 261 14.18 -7.74 20.47
C THR A 261 13.64 -7.22 19.14
N SER A 262 14.48 -6.54 18.36
CA SER A 262 14.04 -5.98 17.09
C SER A 262 13.75 -7.07 16.07
N VAL A 263 12.63 -6.91 15.37
CA VAL A 263 12.21 -7.66 14.18
C VAL A 263 11.80 -6.67 13.09
N VAL A 264 11.68 -7.12 11.85
CA VAL A 264 11.17 -6.29 10.74
C VAL A 264 9.79 -6.78 10.32
N ILE A 265 8.81 -5.88 10.23
CA ILE A 265 7.48 -6.18 9.69
C ILE A 265 7.37 -5.53 8.31
N LYS A 266 7.05 -6.32 7.28
CA LYS A 266 6.71 -5.86 5.93
C LYS A 266 5.22 -6.13 5.72
N ASP A 267 4.46 -5.06 5.51
CA ASP A 267 3.00 -5.02 5.32
C ASP A 267 2.71 -4.52 3.90
N LEU A 268 1.86 -5.24 3.17
CA LEU A 268 1.60 -4.96 1.76
C LEU A 268 0.32 -5.63 1.22
N TRP A 269 -0.14 -5.10 0.09
CA TRP A 269 -1.19 -5.66 -0.74
C TRP A 269 -0.59 -6.53 -1.84
N THR A 270 -0.54 -7.84 -1.58
CA THR A 270 0.04 -8.84 -2.50
C THR A 270 -0.99 -9.34 -3.51
N SER A 271 -0.53 -9.84 -4.66
CA SER A 271 -1.40 -10.49 -5.66
C SER A 271 -1.93 -11.83 -5.14
N ILE A 272 -3.11 -12.23 -5.58
CA ILE A 272 -3.71 -13.53 -5.24
C ILE A 272 -3.10 -14.71 -6.01
N ASP A 273 -2.53 -14.46 -7.19
CA ASP A 273 -2.05 -15.52 -8.11
C ASP A 273 -0.61 -15.99 -7.82
N VAL A 274 0.06 -15.39 -6.83
CA VAL A 274 1.46 -15.67 -6.49
C VAL A 274 1.58 -16.32 -5.12
N MET A 275 2.58 -17.20 -4.97
CA MET A 275 2.98 -17.73 -3.67
C MET A 275 3.54 -16.57 -2.83
N GLN A 276 3.13 -16.48 -1.56
CA GLN A 276 3.54 -15.38 -0.69
C GLN A 276 5.00 -15.52 -0.28
N GLU A 277 5.72 -14.39 -0.19
CA GLU A 277 7.15 -14.31 0.13
C GLU A 277 7.58 -15.14 1.35
N GLY A 278 6.72 -15.23 2.37
CA GLY A 278 7.00 -16.02 3.58
C GLY A 278 7.02 -17.51 3.30
N ALA A 279 6.03 -18.00 2.56
CA ALA A 279 5.98 -19.39 2.14
C ALA A 279 7.14 -19.71 1.16
N GLN A 280 7.47 -18.78 0.24
CA GLN A 280 8.61 -18.93 -0.67
C GLN A 280 9.94 -19.02 0.08
N LEU A 281 10.15 -18.19 1.11
CA LEU A 281 11.35 -18.23 1.94
C LEU A 281 11.43 -19.53 2.77
N LEU A 282 10.32 -20.01 3.32
CA LEU A 282 10.30 -21.26 4.08
C LEU A 282 10.64 -22.48 3.20
N ASP A 283 10.02 -22.59 2.01
CA ASP A 283 10.36 -23.61 1.00
C ASP A 283 11.82 -23.49 0.52
N LEU A 284 12.31 -22.26 0.33
CA LEU A 284 13.70 -22.02 -0.04
C LEU A 284 14.67 -22.49 1.06
N HIS A 285 14.42 -22.15 2.33
CA HIS A 285 15.27 -22.57 3.46
C HIS A 285 15.30 -24.10 3.60
N GLU A 286 14.18 -24.80 3.43
CA GLU A 286 14.14 -26.27 3.45
C GLU A 286 15.03 -26.87 2.34
N ARG A 287 14.97 -26.33 1.12
CA ARG A 287 15.82 -26.74 0.00
C ARG A 287 17.29 -26.39 0.19
N LEU A 288 17.59 -25.27 0.84
CA LEU A 288 18.95 -24.82 1.12
C LEU A 288 19.63 -25.66 2.21
N HIS A 289 18.88 -26.11 3.22
CA HIS A 289 19.37 -27.04 4.24
C HIS A 289 19.83 -28.37 3.62
N ALA A 290 19.16 -28.86 2.56
CA ALA A 290 19.60 -30.03 1.80
C ALA A 290 20.91 -29.81 0.99
N LEU A 291 21.40 -28.57 0.89
CA LEU A 291 22.67 -28.20 0.26
C LEU A 291 23.78 -27.85 1.29
N GLU A 292 23.51 -28.00 2.59
CA GLU A 292 24.50 -27.73 3.64
C GLU A 292 25.65 -28.74 3.60
N ASP A 293 26.87 -28.20 3.64
CA ASP A 293 28.13 -28.93 3.78
C ASP A 293 28.86 -28.37 5.02
N PRO A 294 29.24 -29.19 6.01
CA PRO A 294 29.99 -28.77 7.19
C PRO A 294 31.30 -28.01 6.89
N GLY A 295 31.84 -28.13 5.68
CA GLY A 295 32.98 -27.35 5.20
C GLY A 295 32.65 -25.93 4.71
N THR A 296 31.38 -25.52 4.67
CA THR A 296 31.01 -24.16 4.24
C THR A 296 31.23 -23.11 5.33
N PRO A 297 31.95 -21.99 5.08
CA PRO A 297 32.18 -20.94 6.08
C PRO A 297 30.92 -20.19 6.54
N ARG A 298 29.83 -20.30 5.79
CA ARG A 298 28.52 -19.70 6.07
C ARG A 298 27.43 -20.60 5.47
N PRO A 299 26.43 -21.05 6.26
CA PRO A 299 25.30 -21.84 5.78
C PRO A 299 24.58 -21.21 4.59
N PRO A 300 24.06 -22.00 3.62
CA PRO A 300 23.33 -21.50 2.47
C PRO A 300 22.07 -20.67 2.84
N GLY A 301 21.36 -21.04 3.91
CA GLY A 301 20.20 -20.30 4.41
C GLY A 301 20.54 -18.88 4.87
N ASP A 302 21.74 -18.66 5.43
CA ASP A 302 22.13 -17.36 5.97
C ASP A 302 22.23 -16.25 4.91
N TYR A 303 22.27 -16.57 3.62
CA TYR A 303 22.23 -15.60 2.52
C TYR A 303 20.85 -15.00 2.25
N PHE A 304 19.81 -15.45 2.95
CA PHE A 304 18.43 -14.97 2.83
C PHE A 304 17.89 -14.53 4.20
N LEU A 305 16.74 -13.85 4.22
CA LEU A 305 16.05 -13.49 5.47
C LEU A 305 15.38 -14.70 6.13
N SER A 306 15.28 -14.67 7.46
CA SER A 306 14.61 -15.69 8.26
C SER A 306 13.19 -15.22 8.62
N VAL A 307 12.19 -16.03 8.27
CA VAL A 307 10.78 -15.73 8.57
C VAL A 307 10.47 -16.12 10.02
N VAL A 308 9.92 -15.17 10.80
CA VAL A 308 9.44 -15.38 12.17
C VAL A 308 7.95 -15.74 12.15
N ALA A 309 7.17 -14.99 11.38
CA ALA A 309 5.74 -15.20 11.20
C ALA A 309 5.31 -14.59 9.85
N HIS A 310 4.25 -15.12 9.24
CA HIS A 310 3.60 -14.50 8.09
C HIS A 310 2.14 -14.93 8.00
N GLY A 311 1.33 -14.17 7.26
CA GLY A 311 -0.10 -14.46 7.09
C GLY A 311 -0.85 -13.35 6.36
N PHE A 312 -2.06 -13.66 5.92
CA PHE A 312 -3.00 -12.63 5.49
C PHE A 312 -3.60 -11.92 6.70
N VAL A 313 -3.91 -10.63 6.55
CA VAL A 313 -4.74 -9.93 7.54
C VAL A 313 -6.16 -10.46 7.42
N GLN A 314 -6.84 -10.66 8.54
CA GLN A 314 -8.19 -11.21 8.57
C GLN A 314 -9.17 -10.26 9.24
N LEU A 315 -10.39 -10.20 8.69
CA LEU A 315 -11.52 -9.47 9.23
C LEU A 315 -12.65 -10.47 9.45
N ASP A 316 -13.12 -10.60 10.69
CA ASP A 316 -14.15 -11.55 11.10
C ASP A 316 -13.87 -13.00 10.63
N GLY A 317 -12.59 -13.39 10.58
CA GLY A 317 -12.13 -14.71 10.12
C GLY A 317 -11.98 -14.89 8.61
N VAL A 318 -12.14 -13.82 7.82
CA VAL A 318 -11.98 -13.84 6.35
C VAL A 318 -10.75 -13.02 5.93
N ASP A 319 -9.93 -13.55 5.02
CA ASP A 319 -8.78 -12.82 4.46
C ASP A 319 -9.21 -11.47 3.84
N ASP A 320 -8.46 -10.41 4.14
CA ASP A 320 -8.72 -9.04 3.68
C ASP A 320 -8.49 -8.89 2.15
N HIS A 321 -9.52 -9.21 1.39
CA HIS A 321 -9.49 -9.25 -0.07
C HIS A 321 -10.16 -8.01 -0.70
N THR A 322 -9.47 -7.36 -1.64
CA THR A 322 -9.95 -6.09 -2.20
C THR A 322 -11.26 -6.21 -2.98
N ILE A 323 -11.58 -7.36 -3.56
CA ILE A 323 -12.85 -7.58 -4.28
C ILE A 323 -13.90 -8.15 -3.33
N ASP A 324 -13.75 -9.42 -2.95
CA ASP A 324 -14.67 -10.19 -2.09
C ASP A 324 -15.06 -9.48 -0.79
N VAL A 325 -14.12 -8.83 -0.08
CA VAL A 325 -14.40 -8.16 1.22
C VAL A 325 -14.75 -6.69 1.04
N MET A 326 -13.91 -5.87 0.40
CA MET A 326 -14.16 -4.42 0.32
C MET A 326 -15.29 -4.06 -0.65
N MET A 327 -15.40 -4.78 -1.76
CA MET A 327 -16.34 -4.52 -2.85
C MET A 327 -17.45 -5.58 -2.93
N ARG A 328 -17.56 -6.44 -1.92
CA ARG A 328 -18.59 -7.48 -1.79
C ARG A 328 -18.66 -8.43 -3.00
N GLY A 329 -17.51 -8.72 -3.62
CA GLY A 329 -17.41 -9.57 -4.81
C GLY A 329 -17.76 -8.88 -6.14
N HIS A 330 -18.07 -7.59 -6.13
CA HIS A 330 -18.32 -6.83 -7.36
C HIS A 330 -17.01 -6.35 -7.99
N ILE A 331 -16.87 -6.60 -9.29
CA ILE A 331 -15.75 -6.12 -10.10
C ILE A 331 -16.21 -4.88 -10.86
N PHE A 332 -15.49 -3.78 -10.72
CA PHE A 332 -15.77 -2.54 -11.42
C PHE A 332 -14.90 -2.39 -12.68
N PRO A 333 -15.31 -1.54 -13.63
CA PRO A 333 -14.47 -1.22 -14.77
C PRO A 333 -13.14 -0.60 -14.34
N GLY A 334 -12.06 -0.94 -15.05
CA GLY A 334 -10.73 -0.44 -14.78
C GLY A 334 -9.70 -1.02 -15.75
N ASP A 335 -8.51 -0.44 -15.77
CA ASP A 335 -7.36 -0.97 -16.51
C ASP A 335 -6.87 -2.29 -15.88
N ALA A 336 -6.96 -3.40 -16.63
CA ALA A 336 -6.66 -4.74 -16.14
C ALA A 336 -5.28 -4.89 -15.50
N ALA A 337 -4.29 -4.07 -15.88
CA ALA A 337 -2.96 -4.07 -15.27
C ALA A 337 -2.93 -3.54 -13.81
N ASN A 338 -3.82 -2.61 -13.47
CA ASN A 338 -3.89 -1.96 -12.15
C ASN A 338 -4.96 -2.57 -11.22
N HIS A 339 -5.95 -3.28 -11.79
CA HIS A 339 -7.17 -3.72 -11.09
C HIS A 339 -7.16 -5.22 -10.73
N ALA A 340 -6.02 -5.92 -10.84
CA ALA A 340 -5.86 -7.28 -10.34
C ALA A 340 -6.16 -7.36 -8.83
N ALA A 341 -6.90 -8.38 -8.42
CA ALA A 341 -7.29 -8.59 -7.02
C ALA A 341 -6.07 -8.73 -6.10
N ARG A 342 -6.18 -8.19 -4.88
CA ARG A 342 -5.11 -8.24 -3.88
C ARG A 342 -5.64 -8.72 -2.53
N LYS A 343 -4.76 -9.36 -1.76
CA LYS A 343 -4.95 -9.61 -0.33
C LYS A 343 -3.97 -8.78 0.50
N HIS A 344 -4.43 -8.27 1.64
CA HIS A 344 -3.56 -7.67 2.63
C HIS A 344 -2.74 -8.76 3.31
N TYR A 345 -1.43 -8.59 3.35
CA TYR A 345 -0.48 -9.60 3.80
C TYR A 345 0.60 -8.98 4.68
N ARG A 346 1.04 -9.73 5.69
CA ARG A 346 2.14 -9.37 6.57
C ARG A 346 3.18 -10.48 6.63
N ILE A 347 4.43 -10.06 6.73
CA ILE A 347 5.56 -10.93 7.02
C ILE A 347 6.48 -10.27 8.04
N VAL A 348 6.95 -11.07 8.99
CA VAL A 348 7.86 -10.68 10.05
C VAL A 348 9.19 -11.40 9.83
N PHE A 349 10.26 -10.65 9.68
CA PHE A 349 11.63 -11.15 9.57
C PHE A 349 12.39 -11.00 10.87
N LYS A 350 13.31 -11.92 11.13
CA LYS A 350 14.19 -11.88 12.31
C LYS A 350 15.22 -10.77 12.20
N GLU A 351 15.79 -10.57 11.01
CA GLU A 351 16.93 -9.69 10.79
C GLU A 351 16.52 -8.24 10.49
N VAL A 352 17.16 -7.29 11.17
CA VAL A 352 17.12 -5.87 10.81
C VAL A 352 18.34 -5.54 9.96
N GLY A 353 18.13 -5.16 8.69
CA GLY A 353 19.20 -4.91 7.72
C GLY A 353 19.17 -3.53 7.09
N VAL A 354 20.33 -3.09 6.60
CA VAL A 354 20.48 -1.84 5.85
C VAL A 354 20.64 -2.15 4.36
N ALA A 355 19.78 -1.57 3.51
CA ALA A 355 19.88 -1.73 2.05
C ALA A 355 21.20 -1.17 1.52
N ILE A 356 21.79 -1.83 0.51
CA ILE A 356 23.17 -1.56 0.07
C ILE A 356 23.41 -0.12 -0.39
N ASN A 357 22.38 0.53 -0.94
CA ASN A 357 22.42 1.94 -1.35
C ASN A 357 22.46 2.95 -0.18
N LYS A 358 22.22 2.52 1.06
CA LYS A 358 22.33 3.33 2.28
C LYS A 358 23.66 3.09 3.04
N ILE A 359 24.52 2.20 2.55
CA ILE A 359 25.81 1.87 3.18
C ILE A 359 26.91 2.82 2.69
N GLN A 360 27.63 3.44 3.64
CA GLN A 360 28.73 4.36 3.32
C GLN A 360 30.09 3.65 3.13
N SER A 361 30.26 2.48 3.75
CA SER A 361 31.50 1.69 3.70
C SER A 361 31.58 0.85 2.42
N ILE A 362 32.53 1.19 1.55
CA ILE A 362 32.76 0.42 0.31
C ILE A 362 33.17 -1.04 0.59
N SER A 363 33.81 -1.33 1.73
CA SER A 363 34.15 -2.71 2.11
C SER A 363 32.90 -3.54 2.37
N ASP A 364 31.91 -2.95 3.04
CA ASP A 364 30.65 -3.61 3.39
C ASP A 364 29.73 -3.73 2.18
N VAL A 365 29.70 -2.72 1.30
CA VAL A 365 29.08 -2.81 -0.03
C VAL A 365 29.67 -3.96 -0.85
N MET A 366 31.00 -4.06 -0.97
CA MET A 366 31.64 -5.14 -1.74
C MET A 366 31.37 -6.52 -1.13
N ARG A 367 31.30 -6.62 0.21
CA ARG A 367 30.94 -7.88 0.88
C ARG A 367 29.48 -8.26 0.65
N ALA A 368 28.57 -7.29 0.73
CA ALA A 368 27.15 -7.48 0.44
C ALA A 368 26.91 -7.93 -1.01
N LEU A 369 27.61 -7.35 -1.99
CA LEU A 369 27.55 -7.79 -3.40
C LEU A 369 28.11 -9.21 -3.60
N ALA A 370 29.22 -9.55 -2.94
CA ALA A 370 29.78 -10.90 -3.01
C ALA A 370 28.81 -11.95 -2.43
N ASP A 371 28.16 -11.64 -1.30
CA ASP A 371 27.17 -12.51 -0.69
C ASP A 371 25.86 -12.60 -1.49
N ALA A 372 25.38 -11.49 -2.06
CA ALA A 372 24.25 -11.52 -2.99
C ALA A 372 24.55 -12.36 -4.24
N THR A 373 25.79 -12.35 -4.73
CA THR A 373 26.22 -13.22 -5.84
C THR A 373 26.17 -14.71 -5.45
N ARG A 374 26.54 -15.05 -4.19
CA ARG A 374 26.39 -16.42 -3.65
C ARG A 374 24.92 -16.81 -3.49
N ALA A 375 24.07 -15.91 -3.01
CA ALA A 375 22.61 -16.09 -2.94
C ALA A 375 22.03 -16.42 -4.32
N LEU A 376 22.39 -15.65 -5.36
CA LEU A 376 21.94 -15.88 -6.74
C LEU A 376 22.45 -17.22 -7.32
N ALA A 377 23.70 -17.61 -7.02
CA ALA A 377 24.24 -18.91 -7.41
C ALA A 377 23.50 -20.08 -6.73
N LEU A 378 23.10 -19.93 -5.46
CA LEU A 378 22.28 -20.90 -4.74
C LEU A 378 20.87 -21.03 -5.36
N LEU A 379 20.19 -19.90 -5.66
CA LEU A 379 18.92 -19.92 -6.38
C LEU A 379 19.04 -20.63 -7.73
N HIS A 380 20.08 -20.30 -8.51
CA HIS A 380 20.33 -20.92 -9.81
C HIS A 380 20.55 -22.44 -9.69
N ARG A 381 21.30 -22.90 -8.66
CA ARG A 381 21.51 -24.33 -8.38
C ARG A 381 20.21 -25.06 -8.03
N LEU A 382 19.24 -24.36 -7.42
CA LEU A 382 17.89 -24.87 -7.14
C LEU A 382 16.91 -24.72 -8.33
N GLY A 383 17.37 -24.25 -9.50
CA GLY A 383 16.53 -24.06 -10.67
C GLY A 383 15.60 -22.85 -10.56
N LEU A 384 15.99 -21.82 -9.79
CA LEU A 384 15.21 -20.62 -9.50
C LEU A 384 15.92 -19.34 -10.00
N LEU A 385 15.14 -18.34 -10.45
CA LEU A 385 15.60 -17.00 -10.80
C LEU A 385 14.88 -15.94 -9.96
N HIS A 386 15.63 -15.03 -9.35
CA HIS A 386 15.11 -13.94 -8.50
C HIS A 386 14.27 -12.91 -9.27
N ARG A 387 14.71 -12.56 -10.49
CA ARG A 387 14.08 -11.63 -11.45
C ARG A 387 13.94 -10.16 -11.03
N ASP A 388 13.94 -9.82 -9.73
CA ASP A 388 13.94 -8.42 -9.24
C ASP A 388 15.19 -8.09 -8.39
N VAL A 389 16.38 -8.20 -8.99
CA VAL A 389 17.64 -7.87 -8.30
C VAL A 389 17.89 -6.37 -8.39
N SER A 390 17.87 -5.68 -7.25
CA SER A 390 18.07 -4.24 -7.14
C SER A 390 18.90 -3.89 -5.90
N ALA A 391 19.42 -2.65 -5.83
CA ALA A 391 20.11 -2.15 -4.64
C ALA A 391 19.20 -2.00 -3.41
N GLY A 392 17.87 -1.98 -3.58
CA GLY A 392 16.92 -2.06 -2.46
C GLY A 392 16.79 -3.47 -1.88
N ASN A 393 17.03 -4.48 -2.72
CA ASN A 393 16.76 -5.89 -2.43
C ASN A 393 18.01 -6.66 -1.96
N ILE A 394 19.13 -5.96 -1.75
CA ILE A 394 20.34 -6.48 -1.11
C ILE A 394 20.51 -5.75 0.21
N LEU A 395 20.36 -6.48 1.32
CA LEU A 395 20.53 -5.98 2.68
C LEU A 395 21.89 -6.39 3.23
N PHE A 396 22.45 -5.57 4.11
CA PHE A 396 23.60 -5.92 4.94
C PHE A 396 23.14 -6.08 6.39
N VAL A 397 23.50 -7.23 6.98
CA VAL A 397 23.07 -7.71 8.30
C VAL A 397 24.27 -8.37 8.96
N ASP A 398 24.58 -7.99 10.20
CA ASP A 398 25.60 -8.63 11.05
C ASP A 398 26.96 -8.91 10.38
N GLY A 399 27.38 -8.00 9.49
CA GLY A 399 28.65 -8.10 8.76
C GLY A 399 28.59 -8.86 7.43
N GLY A 400 27.44 -9.36 6.98
CA GLY A 400 27.27 -10.06 5.71
C GLY A 400 26.07 -9.59 4.87
N GLY A 401 26.08 -9.88 3.57
CA GLY A 401 24.94 -9.61 2.69
C GLY A 401 23.82 -10.65 2.82
N LYS A 402 22.57 -10.22 2.64
CA LYS A 402 21.36 -11.05 2.49
C LYS A 402 20.53 -10.56 1.30
N LEU A 403 20.01 -11.47 0.49
CA LEU A 403 19.10 -11.19 -0.63
C LEU A 403 17.64 -11.28 -0.16
N THR A 404 16.78 -10.37 -0.61
CA THR A 404 15.36 -10.25 -0.19
C THR A 404 14.46 -9.85 -1.36
N ASP A 405 13.15 -9.78 -1.13
CA ASP A 405 12.09 -9.47 -2.12
C ASP A 405 11.93 -10.59 -3.19
N LEU A 406 11.68 -11.81 -2.70
CA LEU A 406 11.51 -13.01 -3.53
C LEU A 406 10.16 -13.06 -4.27
N GLU A 407 9.34 -12.00 -4.25
CA GLU A 407 7.96 -12.02 -4.79
C GLU A 407 7.88 -12.38 -6.29
N TYR A 408 8.97 -12.18 -7.05
CA TYR A 408 9.06 -12.52 -8.47
C TYR A 408 9.80 -13.84 -8.78
N LEU A 409 10.18 -14.60 -7.75
CA LEU A 409 10.93 -15.84 -7.84
C LEU A 409 10.24 -16.84 -8.77
N GLN A 410 10.96 -17.32 -9.79
CA GLN A 410 10.40 -18.23 -10.79
C GLN A 410 11.33 -19.41 -11.03
N SER A 411 10.76 -20.62 -11.13
CA SER A 411 11.50 -21.77 -11.60
C SER A 411 11.77 -21.67 -13.10
N PHE A 412 13.02 -21.86 -13.51
CA PHE A 412 13.40 -22.07 -14.90
C PHE A 412 13.61 -23.56 -15.13
N LYS A 413 12.95 -24.11 -16.16
CA LYS A 413 13.24 -25.48 -16.60
C LYS A 413 14.62 -25.52 -17.26
N GLY A 414 15.66 -25.80 -16.47
CA GLY A 414 16.81 -26.51 -17.00
C GLY A 414 16.33 -27.83 -17.63
N THR A 415 16.79 -28.13 -18.83
CA THR A 415 16.34 -29.30 -19.60
C THR A 415 16.86 -30.61 -19.00
N ALA A 416 16.14 -31.13 -18.00
CA ALA A 416 16.26 -32.51 -17.55
C ALA A 416 15.85 -33.46 -18.70
N GLY A 417 16.80 -33.82 -19.55
CA GLY A 417 16.57 -34.68 -20.72
C GLY A 417 17.36 -34.32 -21.99
N GLN A 418 18.05 -33.18 -22.03
CA GLN A 418 19.04 -32.89 -23.08
C GLN A 418 20.40 -32.66 -22.45
N THR A 419 21.39 -33.44 -22.87
CA THR A 419 22.81 -33.15 -22.63
C THR A 419 23.10 -31.74 -23.12
N PRO A 420 23.66 -30.83 -22.29
CA PRO A 420 24.08 -29.52 -22.77
C PRO A 420 25.09 -29.71 -23.91
N SER A 421 24.77 -29.18 -25.09
CA SER A 421 25.70 -29.13 -26.22
C SER A 421 26.77 -28.04 -26.07
N ASP A 422 26.77 -27.35 -24.92
CA ASP A 422 27.67 -26.28 -24.56
C ASP A 422 28.53 -26.75 -23.36
N PRO A 423 29.85 -26.98 -23.56
CA PRO A 423 30.72 -27.53 -22.52
C PRO A 423 30.87 -26.62 -21.29
N ASP A 424 30.66 -25.30 -21.44
CA ASP A 424 30.82 -24.33 -20.34
C ASP A 424 29.71 -24.45 -19.27
N ILE A 425 28.57 -25.07 -19.60
CA ILE A 425 27.42 -25.21 -18.67
C ILE A 425 27.65 -26.32 -17.63
N VAL A 426 28.49 -27.32 -17.94
CA VAL A 426 28.66 -28.53 -17.11
C VAL A 426 29.59 -28.29 -15.91
N GLU A 427 30.59 -27.42 -16.02
CA GLU A 427 31.56 -27.20 -14.91
C GLU A 427 30.92 -26.57 -13.67
N HIS A 428 29.96 -25.65 -13.83
CA HIS A 428 29.45 -24.84 -12.72
C HIS A 428 28.55 -25.59 -11.72
N GLN A 429 28.03 -26.78 -12.04
CA GLN A 429 27.10 -27.50 -11.15
C GLN A 429 27.80 -28.28 -10.02
N ASN A 430 29.11 -28.56 -10.16
CA ASN A 430 29.88 -29.40 -9.24
C ASN A 430 30.99 -28.66 -8.47
N ILE A 431 31.04 -27.33 -8.53
CA ILE A 431 32.01 -26.52 -7.78
C ILE A 431 31.43 -26.22 -6.38
N PRO A 432 32.07 -26.64 -5.28
CA PRO A 432 31.65 -26.25 -3.93
C PRO A 432 31.66 -24.72 -3.77
N LEU A 433 30.75 -24.14 -2.97
CA LEU A 433 30.62 -22.67 -2.83
C LEU A 433 31.93 -21.96 -2.46
N TRP A 434 32.82 -22.64 -1.72
CA TRP A 434 34.13 -22.14 -1.29
C TRP A 434 35.22 -22.19 -2.38
N LYS A 435 34.95 -22.88 -3.50
CA LYS A 435 35.79 -22.93 -4.72
C LYS A 435 35.30 -22.07 -5.87
N TRP A 436 34.06 -21.53 -5.81
CA TRP A 436 33.64 -20.49 -6.76
C TRP A 436 34.67 -19.35 -6.70
N PRO A 437 35.12 -18.77 -7.84
CA PRO A 437 36.22 -17.82 -7.85
C PRO A 437 36.04 -16.77 -6.76
N GLN A 438 36.88 -16.86 -5.73
CA GLN A 438 36.96 -15.84 -4.71
C GLN A 438 37.26 -14.56 -5.46
N ILE A 439 36.42 -13.53 -5.28
CA ILE A 439 36.76 -12.18 -5.72
C ILE A 439 37.97 -11.80 -4.90
N ALA A 440 39.15 -12.09 -5.45
CA ALA A 440 40.41 -11.77 -4.83
C ALA A 440 40.38 -10.27 -4.61
N THR A 441 40.47 -9.87 -3.34
CA THR A 441 40.69 -8.47 -2.98
C THR A 441 42.04 -8.09 -3.56
N CYS A 442 42.03 -7.56 -4.79
CA CYS A 442 43.22 -7.01 -5.40
C CYS A 442 43.62 -5.80 -4.55
N GLY A 443 44.66 -6.00 -3.73
CA GLY A 443 45.29 -4.90 -3.02
C GLY A 443 45.70 -3.85 -4.04
N TRP A 444 45.19 -2.63 -3.86
CA TRP A 444 45.57 -1.51 -4.71
C TRP A 444 47.09 -1.33 -4.65
N GLY A 445 47.78 -1.56 -5.77
CA GLY A 445 49.22 -1.29 -5.87
C GLY A 445 50.16 -2.45 -6.20
N THR A 446 49.76 -3.45 -7.00
CA THR A 446 50.75 -4.35 -7.63
C THR A 446 50.36 -4.66 -9.09
N PRO A 447 51.24 -4.43 -10.08
CA PRO A 447 50.92 -4.74 -11.47
C PRO A 447 50.87 -6.26 -11.67
N CYS A 448 49.70 -6.75 -12.10
CA CYS A 448 49.54 -8.15 -12.50
C CYS A 448 50.45 -8.47 -13.71
N GLY A 449 51.26 -9.52 -13.59
CA GLY A 449 52.21 -9.92 -14.62
C GLY A 449 51.57 -10.33 -15.95
N PRO A 450 52.34 -10.34 -17.06
CA PRO A 450 51.81 -10.60 -18.40
C PRO A 450 51.39 -12.06 -18.55
N GLY A 451 50.09 -12.35 -18.43
CA GLY A 451 49.57 -13.71 -18.60
C GLY A 451 48.05 -13.87 -18.48
N VAL A 452 47.35 -13.01 -17.72
CA VAL A 452 45.90 -13.15 -17.52
C VAL A 452 45.13 -12.49 -18.67
N LYS A 453 44.59 -13.31 -19.60
CA LYS A 453 43.59 -12.87 -20.57
C LYS A 453 42.21 -12.86 -19.90
N ILE A 454 41.65 -11.68 -19.68
CA ILE A 454 40.24 -11.52 -19.30
C ILE A 454 39.37 -11.82 -20.54
N PRO A 455 38.33 -12.68 -20.46
CA PRO A 455 37.41 -12.89 -21.57
C PRO A 455 36.59 -11.62 -21.83
N VAL A 456 36.69 -11.07 -23.04
CA VAL A 456 35.80 -9.99 -23.48
C VAL A 456 34.47 -10.61 -23.91
N LEU A 457 33.46 -10.52 -23.04
CA LEU A 457 32.07 -10.84 -23.39
C LEU A 457 31.61 -9.91 -24.52
N ARG A 458 31.50 -10.45 -25.74
CA ARG A 458 30.84 -9.75 -26.85
C ARG A 458 29.33 -9.84 -26.67
N GLY A 459 28.69 -8.70 -26.44
CA GLY A 459 27.23 -8.60 -26.51
C GLY A 459 26.69 -8.90 -27.92
N PRO A 460 25.40 -9.26 -28.05
CA PRO A 460 24.76 -9.45 -29.35
C PRO A 460 24.72 -8.14 -30.15
N PRO A 461 24.65 -8.20 -31.49
CA PRO A 461 24.69 -7.01 -32.34
C PRO A 461 23.48 -6.10 -32.11
N SER A 462 23.75 -4.80 -31.98
CA SER A 462 22.78 -3.75 -31.72
C SER A 462 21.80 -3.54 -32.88
N HIS A 463 20.50 -3.57 -32.59
CA HIS A 463 19.54 -2.74 -33.32
C HIS A 463 19.43 -1.38 -32.63
N SER A 464 19.45 -0.32 -33.45
CA SER A 464 19.60 1.07 -33.03
C SER A 464 18.36 1.63 -32.31
N CYS A 465 18.60 2.24 -31.15
CA CYS A 465 17.76 3.33 -30.63
C CYS A 465 18.67 4.30 -29.87
N ASP A 466 18.51 5.61 -30.09
CA ASP A 466 19.47 6.62 -29.64
C ASP A 466 19.56 6.73 -28.11
N SER A 467 20.76 6.55 -27.57
CA SER A 467 21.07 6.82 -26.17
C SER A 467 22.04 8.00 -26.06
N THR A 468 21.57 9.13 -25.55
CA THR A 468 22.43 10.23 -25.11
C THR A 468 23.34 9.76 -23.96
N PRO A 469 24.67 9.98 -24.01
CA PRO A 469 25.57 9.46 -22.98
C PRO A 469 25.46 10.27 -21.69
N PHE A 470 25.13 9.60 -20.59
CA PHE A 470 25.26 10.14 -19.23
C PHE A 470 26.75 10.23 -18.84
N THR A 471 27.31 11.43 -18.86
CA THR A 471 28.69 11.68 -18.42
C THR A 471 28.72 11.93 -16.91
N ILE A 472 29.22 10.97 -16.12
CA ILE A 472 29.53 11.20 -14.71
C ILE A 472 30.78 12.07 -14.62
N SER A 473 30.60 13.36 -14.35
CA SER A 473 31.71 14.30 -14.16
C SER A 473 32.29 14.18 -12.75
N ASN A 474 33.50 13.64 -12.61
CA ASN A 474 34.27 13.74 -11.36
C ASN A 474 34.64 15.20 -11.10
N ARG A 475 34.14 15.78 -10.00
CA ARG A 475 34.73 16.97 -9.36
C ARG A 475 35.27 16.61 -7.98
N PHE A 476 36.44 15.99 -7.95
CA PHE A 476 37.38 16.18 -6.85
C PHE A 476 38.38 17.25 -7.28
N SER A 477 38.50 18.34 -6.51
CA SER A 477 39.50 19.38 -6.73
C SER A 477 39.71 20.20 -5.46
N GLY A 478 40.97 20.27 -4.99
CA GLY A 478 41.41 21.19 -3.94
C GLY A 478 41.29 20.62 -2.53
#